data_AF-A0A916Z908-F1
#
_entry.id   AF-A0A916Z908-F1
#
_cell.length_a   1.000
_cell.length_b   1.000
_cell.length_c   1.000
_cell.angle_alpha   90.00
_cell.angle_beta   90.00
_cell.angle_gamma   90.00
#
_symmetry.space_group_name_H-M   'P 1'
#
loop_
_entity.id
_entity.type
_entity.pdbx_description
1 polymer ?
#
loop_
_entity_poly.entity_id
_entity_poly.type
_entity_poly.pdbx_seq_one_letter_code
_entity_poly.pdbx_strand_id
1 'polypeptide(L)' 'MTGSTSERYVLPGGHRDFVELVVPVLQKRGIFRERYEETTLRERLFGKGSARLAVTHPGAAWKRARG' A
#
# COMPACT_ATOMS: atom_id res chain seq x y z
N MET A 1 -21.32 -22.07 28.81
CA MET A 1 -20.78 -20.70 28.63
C MET A 1 -19.39 -20.82 28.04
N THR A 2 -19.29 -20.74 26.71
CA THR A 2 -18.00 -20.78 26.00
C THR A 2 -17.58 -19.32 25.79
N GLY A 3 -16.48 -18.90 26.43
CA GLY A 3 -16.02 -17.51 26.39
C GLY A 3 -15.64 -17.09 24.97
N SER A 4 -16.19 -15.98 24.50
CA SER A 4 -15.85 -15.41 23.20
C SER A 4 -14.53 -14.64 23.28
N THR A 5 -13.50 -15.14 22.61
CA THR A 5 -12.25 -14.42 22.31
C THR A 5 -12.55 -13.29 21.34
N SER A 6 -12.63 -12.03 21.80
CA SER A 6 -12.58 -10.83 20.93
C SER A 6 -12.48 -9.56 21.78
N GLU A 7 -11.29 -9.23 22.28
CA GLU A 7 -10.99 -7.83 22.60
C GLU A 7 -10.87 -7.09 21.26
N ARG A 8 -11.95 -6.45 20.84
CA ARG A 8 -11.93 -5.53 19.71
C ARG A 8 -11.03 -4.34 20.07
N TYR A 9 -9.84 -4.26 19.47
CA TYR A 9 -9.13 -2.99 19.35
C TYR A 9 -9.85 -2.16 18.29
N VAL A 10 -10.99 -1.56 18.67
CA VAL A 10 -11.60 -0.52 17.84
C VAL A 10 -10.67 0.68 17.93
N LEU A 11 -10.18 1.17 16.79
CA LEU A 11 -9.54 2.48 16.69
C LEU A 11 -10.64 3.51 16.41
N PRO A 12 -11.31 4.13 17.40
CA PRO A 12 -12.10 5.31 17.11
C PRO A 12 -11.13 6.40 16.64
N GLY A 13 -11.27 6.85 15.39
CA GLY A 13 -10.49 7.96 14.82
C GLY A 13 -9.13 7.63 14.20
N GLY A 14 -8.49 6.51 14.56
CA GLY A 14 -7.05 6.31 14.31
C GLY A 14 -6.54 6.57 12.88
N HIS A 15 -7.19 6.03 11.84
CA HIS A 15 -6.71 6.21 10.47
C HIS A 15 -7.02 7.60 9.89
N ARG A 16 -8.18 8.18 10.23
CA ARG A 16 -8.56 9.52 9.76
C ARG A 16 -7.68 10.58 10.45
N ASP A 17 -7.55 10.48 11.77
CA ASP A 17 -6.74 11.42 12.56
C ASP A 17 -5.26 11.31 12.17
N PHE A 18 -4.77 10.12 11.82
CA PHE A 18 -3.43 9.96 11.28
C PHE A 18 -3.25 10.68 9.93
N VAL A 19 -4.22 10.55 9.02
CA VAL A 19 -4.20 11.26 7.73
C VAL A 19 -4.30 12.77 7.92
N GLU A 20 -5.10 13.25 8.87
CA GLU A 20 -5.29 14.69 9.12
C GLU A 20 -4.12 15.32 9.89
N LEU A 21 -3.52 14.61 10.85
CA LEU A 21 -2.52 15.18 11.76
C LEU A 21 -1.08 14.80 11.39
N VAL A 22 -0.84 13.56 10.95
CA VAL A 22 0.52 13.02 10.77
C VAL A 22 1.01 13.20 9.34
N VAL A 23 0.18 12.86 8.33
CA VAL A 23 0.57 12.94 6.92
C VAL A 23 1.09 14.34 6.52
N PRO A 24 0.47 15.46 6.91
CA PRO A 24 0.97 16.79 6.56
C PRO A 24 2.36 17.08 7.15
N VAL A 25 2.66 16.55 8.34
CA VAL A 25 3.99 16.70 8.97
C VAL A 25 5.04 15.89 8.23
N LEU A 26 4.69 14.67 7.79
CA LEU A 26 5.59 13.83 6.98
C LEU A 26 5.86 14.42 5.58
N GLN A 27 4.84 15.04 4.97
CA GLN A 27 4.99 15.75 3.70
C GLN A 27 5.89 16.98 3.84
N LYS A 28 5.69 17.81 4.88
CA LYS A 28 6.59 18.95 5.21
C LYS A 28 8.05 18.53 5.40
N ARG A 29 8.29 17.30 5.84
CA ARG A 29 9.63 16.71 6.03
C ARG A 29 10.18 16.02 4.78
N GLY A 30 9.42 15.96 3.68
CA GLY A 30 9.84 15.35 2.41
C GLY A 30 9.94 13.82 2.43
N ILE A 31 9.46 13.16 3.48
CA ILE A 31 9.52 11.69 3.63
C ILE A 31 8.24 10.98 3.15
N PHE A 32 7.16 11.73 2.95
CA PHE A 32 5.90 11.20 2.44
C PHE A 32 5.49 11.93 1.16
N ARG A 33 4.90 11.18 0.22
CA ARG A 33 4.52 11.68 -1.10
C ARG A 33 3.25 12.55 -1.01
N GLU A 34 3.22 13.62 -1.80
CA GLU A 34 2.05 14.51 -1.92
C GLU A 34 1.06 14.05 -3.00
N ARG A 35 1.58 13.45 -4.08
CA ARG A 35 0.78 12.94 -5.19
C ARG A 35 1.39 11.67 -5.77
N TYR A 36 0.55 10.86 -6.40
CA TYR A 36 0.95 9.68 -7.17
C TYR A 36 0.66 9.94 -8.64
N GLU A 37 1.70 9.95 -9.47
CA GLU A 37 1.59 10.12 -10.92
C GLU A 37 1.36 8.78 -11.63
N GLU A 38 1.63 7.67 -10.94
CA GLU A 38 1.61 6.34 -11.53
C GLU A 38 0.22 5.72 -11.51
N THR A 39 -0.09 5.02 -12.61
CA THR A 39 -1.40 4.42 -12.85
C THR A 39 -1.59 3.13 -12.05
N THR A 40 -0.56 2.29 -11.96
CA THR A 40 -0.65 1.01 -11.24
C THR A 40 -0.03 1.08 -9.86
N LEU A 41 -0.58 0.30 -8.92
CA LEU A 41 -0.01 0.16 -7.57
C LEU A 41 1.46 -0.28 -7.63
N ARG A 42 1.80 -1.18 -8.56
CA ARG A 42 3.16 -1.68 -8.72
C ARG A 42 4.12 -0.57 -9.14
N GLU A 43 3.70 0.32 -10.02
CA GLU A 43 4.53 1.47 -10.41
C GLU A 43 4.70 2.47 -9.27
N ARG A 44 3.67 2.68 -8.43
CA ARG A 44 3.80 3.53 -7.24
C ARG A 44 4.86 2.99 -6.28
N LEU A 45 4.97 1.67 -6.16
CA LEU A 45 5.92 1.02 -5.25
C LEU A 45 7.33 0.85 -5.84
N PHE A 46 7.43 0.45 -7.11
CA PHE A 46 8.69 0.05 -7.77
C PHE A 46 9.14 0.99 -8.90
N GLY A 47 8.50 2.14 -9.04
CA GLY A 47 8.80 3.14 -10.08
C GLY A 47 8.02 2.94 -11.38
N LYS A 48 7.93 4.03 -12.16
CA LYS A 48 7.21 4.09 -13.44
C LYS A 48 7.75 3.07 -14.44
N GLY A 49 6.87 2.40 -15.19
CA GLY A 49 7.25 1.34 -16.14
C GLY A 49 7.32 -0.06 -15.52
N SER A 50 7.27 -0.16 -14.18
CA SER A 50 7.23 -1.43 -13.44
C SER A 50 5.81 -2.01 -13.32
N ALA A 51 4.90 -1.69 -14.24
CA ALA A 51 3.49 -2.14 -14.19
C ALA A 51 3.34 -3.66 -14.19
N ARG A 52 4.33 -4.39 -14.74
CA ARG A 52 4.38 -5.84 -14.77
C ARG A 52 5.54 -6.37 -13.93
N LEU A 53 5.46 -7.66 -13.60
CA LEU A 53 6.55 -8.36 -12.93
C LEU A 53 7.82 -8.29 -13.78
N ALA A 54 8.95 -8.03 -13.12
CA ALA A 54 10.26 -8.12 -13.74
C ALA A 54 10.51 -9.55 -14.22
N VAL A 55 11.34 -9.72 -15.24
CA VAL A 55 11.68 -11.04 -15.80
C VAL A 55 12.30 -11.97 -14.75
N THR A 56 12.94 -11.41 -13.72
CA THR A 56 13.54 -12.15 -12.60
C THR A 56 12.55 -12.60 -11.54
N HIS A 57 11.30 -12.13 -11.57
CA HIS A 57 10.30 -12.49 -10.57
C HIS A 57 9.71 -13.87 -10.90
N PRO A 58 9.62 -14.83 -9.95
CA PRO A 58 9.11 -16.19 -10.22
C PRO A 58 7.73 -16.20 -10.88
N GLY A 59 6.84 -15.29 -10.48
CA GLY A 59 5.53 -15.12 -11.09
C GLY A 59 5.53 -14.68 -12.57
N ALA A 60 6.64 -14.15 -13.10
CA ALA A 60 6.76 -13.77 -14.51
C ALA A 60 6.84 -14.99 -15.44
N ALA A 61 7.32 -16.14 -14.95
CA ALA A 61 7.39 -17.38 -15.71
C ALA A 61 6.00 -17.87 -16.18
N TRP A 62 4.96 -17.55 -15.43
CA TRP A 62 3.58 -18.02 -15.66
C TRP A 62 2.77 -17.10 -16.59
N LYS A 63 3.40 -16.07 -17.16
CA LYS A 63 2.72 -15.06 -18.00
C LYS A 63 2.16 -15.63 -19.31
N ARG A 64 2.69 -16.76 -19.81
CA ARG A 64 2.25 -17.40 -21.07
C ARG A 64 1.31 -18.59 -20.89
N ALA A 65 1.02 -19.01 -19.66
CA ALA A 65 0.18 -20.19 -19.41
C ALA A 65 -1.34 -19.92 -19.48
N ARG A 66 -1.76 -18.69 -19.84
CA ARG A 66 -3.15 -18.29 -20.09
C ARG A 66 -3.27 -17.49 -21.40
N GLY A 67 -2.67 -18.01 -22.46
CA GLY A 67 -2.94 -17.59 -23.85
C GLY A 67 -3.94 -18.53 -24.47
#